data_AF-A0A832GM31-F1
#
_entry.id   AF-A0A832GM31-F1
#
_cell.length_a   1.000
_cell.length_b   1.000
_cell.length_c   1.000
_cell.angle_alpha   90.00
_cell.angle_beta   90.00
_cell.angle_gamma   90.00
#
_symmetry.space_group_name_H-M   'P 1'
#
loop_
_entity.id
_entity.type
_entity.pdbx_description
1 polymer ?
#
loop_
_entity_poly.entity_id
_entity_poly.type
_entity_poly.pdbx_seq_one_letter_code
_entity_poly.pdbx_strand_id
1 'polypeptide(L)'
;MRGIKSLIGGLVILSLLMVGDCLAQKRSGMMPPADPAKIQEFCKEIQPLYQKELQLKSEIRAQVWSTSPNWDLVLDKEIEAAKLRVEMMKKAQEKGLFFRPLHGNIRKYCGW
;
A
#
# COMPACT_ATOMS: atom_id res chain seq x y z
N MET A 1 -2.95 -65.84 -17.32
CA MET A 1 -1.99 -64.71 -17.31
C MET A 1 -2.76 -63.39 -17.36
N ARG A 2 -3.07 -62.79 -16.20
CA ARG A 2 -3.73 -61.48 -16.10
C ARG A 2 -3.11 -60.74 -14.91
N GLY A 3 -2.76 -59.47 -15.10
CA GLY A 3 -2.60 -58.53 -13.99
C GLY A 3 -1.22 -57.91 -13.79
N ILE A 4 -0.64 -57.28 -14.81
CA ILE A 4 0.41 -56.25 -14.62
C ILE A 4 0.10 -55.06 -15.54
N LYS A 5 -0.92 -54.28 -15.18
CA LYS A 5 -1.23 -52.99 -15.82
C LYS A 5 -1.93 -52.06 -14.82
N SER A 6 -1.29 -51.69 -13.72
CA SER A 6 -1.90 -50.69 -12.81
C SER A 6 -0.94 -49.98 -11.86
N LEU A 7 0.29 -49.63 -12.29
CA LEU A 7 1.25 -48.97 -11.39
C LEU A 7 2.08 -47.83 -12.00
N ILE A 8 1.78 -47.35 -13.20
CA ILE A 8 2.58 -46.27 -13.84
C ILE A 8 1.80 -44.96 -14.02
N GLY A 9 0.46 -44.98 -13.92
CA GLY A 9 -0.37 -43.77 -14.11
C GLY A 9 -0.45 -42.82 -12.91
N GLY A 10 0.03 -43.21 -11.72
CA GLY A 10 -0.23 -42.49 -10.47
C GLY A 10 0.79 -41.43 -10.08
N LEU A 11 1.98 -41.39 -10.71
CA LEU A 11 3.12 -40.63 -10.17
C LEU A 11 3.50 -39.35 -10.92
N VAL A 12 2.85 -39.04 -12.05
CA VAL A 12 3.23 -37.86 -12.87
C VAL A 12 2.32 -36.65 -12.63
N ILE A 13 1.14 -36.85 -12.03
CA ILE A 13 0.17 -35.75 -11.85
C ILE A 13 0.49 -34.90 -10.60
N LEU A 14 1.33 -35.39 -9.68
CA LEU A 14 1.65 -34.67 -8.44
C LEU A 14 2.86 -33.71 -8.53
N SER A 15 3.56 -33.65 -9.67
CA SER A 15 4.75 -32.80 -9.84
C SER A 15 4.49 -31.45 -10.52
N LEU A 16 3.24 -31.14 -10.91
CA LEU A 16 2.91 -29.88 -11.62
C LEU A 16 2.43 -28.73 -10.71
N LEU A 17 2.37 -28.90 -9.39
CA LEU A 17 1.87 -27.86 -8.48
C LEU A 17 2.97 -27.00 -7.79
N MET A 18 4.25 -27.19 -8.10
CA MET A 18 5.35 -26.59 -7.32
C MET A 18 6.33 -25.69 -8.09
N VAL A 19 5.92 -25.06 -9.19
CA VAL A 19 6.78 -24.04 -9.88
C VAL A 19 6.01 -22.77 -10.25
N GLY A 20 4.93 -22.47 -9.52
CA GLY A 20 4.10 -21.27 -9.72
C GLY A 20 4.54 -20.03 -8.90
N ASP A 21 5.46 -20.18 -7.96
CA ASP A 21 5.82 -19.10 -7.01
C ASP A 21 7.25 -18.59 -7.17
N CYS A 22 7.75 -18.45 -8.40
CA CYS A 22 8.76 -17.41 -8.67
C CYS A 22 8.04 -16.06 -8.71
N LEU A 23 7.62 -15.68 -7.51
CA LEU A 23 7.04 -14.42 -7.08
C LEU A 23 7.55 -13.28 -7.95
N ALA A 24 6.60 -12.68 -8.65
CA ALA A 24 6.63 -11.35 -9.20
C ALA A 24 7.50 -10.42 -8.34
N GLN A 25 8.78 -10.31 -8.73
CA GLN A 25 9.69 -9.27 -8.25
C GLN A 25 9.30 -7.96 -8.94
N LYS A 26 8.05 -7.55 -8.72
CA LYS A 26 7.57 -6.21 -9.01
C LYS A 26 8.37 -5.34 -8.07
N ARG A 27 9.41 -4.68 -8.60
CA ARG A 27 10.18 -3.61 -7.94
C ARG A 27 9.21 -2.56 -7.43
N SER A 28 8.61 -2.84 -6.28
CA SER A 28 7.85 -1.90 -5.50
C SER A 28 8.83 -0.89 -4.99
N GLY A 29 8.56 0.40 -5.20
CA GLY A 29 9.39 1.52 -4.75
C GLY A 29 10.13 1.17 -3.47
N MET A 30 11.42 0.89 -3.62
CA MET A 30 12.25 0.39 -2.53
C MET A 30 12.41 1.58 -1.61
N MET A 31 11.74 1.50 -0.47
CA MET A 31 12.14 2.29 0.68
C MET A 31 13.62 1.98 0.94
N PRO A 32 14.46 2.97 1.30
CA PRO A 32 15.80 2.65 1.78
C PRO A 32 15.70 1.58 2.88
N PRO A 33 16.69 0.68 3.02
CA PRO A 33 16.64 -0.40 4.00
C PRO A 33 16.38 0.20 5.38
N ALA A 34 15.14 0.09 5.82
CA ALA A 34 14.66 0.65 7.08
C ALA A 34 14.24 -0.51 7.98
N ASP A 35 14.51 -0.35 9.27
CA ASP A 35 14.16 -1.32 10.29
C ASP A 35 12.65 -1.61 10.26
N PRO A 36 12.22 -2.87 10.06
CA PRO A 36 10.82 -3.26 10.05
C PRO A 36 10.04 -2.79 11.29
N ALA A 37 10.69 -2.74 12.46
CA ALA A 37 10.06 -2.28 13.69
C ALA A 37 9.66 -0.79 13.61
N LYS A 38 10.55 0.05 13.06
CA LYS A 38 10.29 1.48 12.89
C LYS A 38 9.20 1.76 11.86
N ILE A 39 9.11 0.92 10.82
CA ILE A 39 8.03 1.01 9.83
C ILE A 39 6.68 0.71 10.48
N GLN A 40 6.59 -0.36 11.29
CA GLN A 40 5.34 -0.70 11.98
C GLN A 40 4.91 0.38 12.98
N GLU A 41 5.85 0.94 13.74
CA GLU A 41 5.58 2.03 14.66
C GLU A 41 5.09 3.28 13.93
N PHE A 42 5.80 3.70 12.87
CA PHE A 42 5.38 4.78 11.98
C PHE A 42 3.95 4.56 11.47
N CYS A 43 3.66 3.38 10.93
CA CYS A 43 2.34 3.06 10.41
C CYS A 43 1.25 3.19 11.48
N LYS A 44 1.47 2.69 12.70
CA LYS A 44 0.49 2.88 13.80
C LYS A 44 0.26 4.35 14.12
N GLU A 45 1.32 5.15 14.16
CA GLU A 45 1.22 6.58 14.47
C GLU A 45 0.51 7.40 13.38
N ILE A 46 0.77 7.10 12.11
CA ILE A 46 0.20 7.86 10.98
C ILE A 46 -1.17 7.37 10.53
N GLN A 47 -1.65 6.21 11.01
CA GLN A 47 -2.94 5.65 10.63
C GLN A 47 -4.10 6.65 10.74
N PRO A 48 -4.32 7.36 11.87
CA PRO A 48 -5.41 8.34 11.96
C PRO A 48 -5.22 9.53 11.01
N LEU A 49 -3.98 10.00 10.82
CA LEU A 49 -3.67 11.10 9.89
C LEU A 49 -3.98 10.71 8.44
N TYR A 50 -3.61 9.48 8.07
CA TYR A 50 -3.85 8.93 6.75
C TYR A 50 -5.34 8.73 6.47
N GLN A 51 -6.11 8.20 7.42
CA GLN A 51 -7.56 8.07 7.29
C GLN A 51 -8.24 9.42 7.10
N LYS A 52 -7.82 10.43 7.87
CA LYS A 52 -8.32 11.81 7.72
C LYS A 52 -7.96 12.40 6.36
N GLU A 53 -6.74 12.18 5.86
CA GLU A 53 -6.33 12.62 4.52
C GLU A 53 -7.18 11.96 3.42
N LEU A 54 -7.49 10.66 3.54
CA LEU A 54 -8.35 9.95 2.61
C LEU A 54 -9.78 10.49 2.62
N GLN A 55 -10.32 10.79 3.80
CA GLN A 55 -11.63 11.41 3.93
C GLN A 55 -11.65 12.78 3.22
N LEU A 56 -10.69 13.66 3.50
CA LEU A 56 -10.60 14.98 2.86
C LEU A 56 -10.50 14.85 1.34
N LYS A 57 -9.68 13.93 0.82
CA LYS A 57 -9.58 13.64 -0.62
C LYS A 57 -10.91 13.19 -1.22
N SER A 58 -11.71 12.41 -0.48
CA SER A 58 -13.04 11.99 -0.93
C SER A 58 -14.02 13.15 -1.00
N GLU A 59 -13.97 14.05 0.00
CA GLU A 59 -14.81 15.24 0.06
C GLU A 59 -14.43 16.27 -1.01
N ILE A 60 -13.14 16.49 -1.24
CA ILE A 60 -12.63 17.33 -2.32
C ILE A 60 -13.13 16.80 -3.66
N ARG A 61 -12.99 15.48 -3.89
CA ARG A 61 -13.50 14.85 -5.12
C ARG A 61 -15.00 15.05 -5.27
N ALA A 62 -15.79 14.84 -4.23
CA ALA A 62 -17.24 15.06 -4.29
C ALA A 62 -17.57 16.52 -4.67
N GLN A 63 -16.83 17.49 -4.11
CA GLN A 63 -17.05 18.91 -4.37
C GLN A 63 -16.66 19.33 -5.79
N VAL A 64 -15.51 18.87 -6.28
CA VAL A 64 -15.02 19.15 -7.64
C VAL A 64 -15.96 18.59 -8.70
N TRP A 65 -16.62 17.46 -8.42
CA TRP A 65 -17.53 16.79 -9.35
C TRP A 65 -19.00 17.19 -9.17
N SER A 66 -19.29 18.14 -8.27
CA SER A 66 -20.63 18.68 -8.07
C SER A 66 -21.03 19.63 -9.21
N THR A 67 -22.34 19.84 -9.39
CA THR A 67 -22.88 20.75 -10.43
C THR A 67 -22.51 22.23 -10.18
N SER A 68 -22.20 22.60 -8.93
CA SER A 68 -21.79 23.95 -8.55
C SER A 68 -20.63 23.91 -7.55
N PRO A 69 -19.40 23.69 -8.01
CA PRO A 69 -18.24 23.58 -7.12
C PRO A 69 -17.96 24.90 -6.38
N ASN A 70 -17.86 24.82 -5.05
CA ASN A 70 -17.29 25.90 -4.25
C ASN A 70 -15.76 25.73 -4.20
N TRP A 71 -15.03 26.54 -4.96
CA TRP A 71 -13.57 26.45 -5.08
C TRP A 71 -12.81 26.92 -3.83
N ASP A 72 -13.36 27.85 -3.06
CA ASP A 72 -12.74 28.29 -1.80
C ASP A 72 -12.77 27.14 -0.78
N LEU A 73 -13.89 26.43 -0.69
CA LEU A 73 -14.00 25.23 0.16
C LEU A 73 -13.05 24.11 -0.30
N VAL A 74 -12.86 23.93 -1.61
CA VAL A 74 -11.89 22.97 -2.15
C VAL A 74 -10.48 23.35 -1.74
N LEU A 75 -10.11 24.62 -1.87
CA LEU A 75 -8.80 25.14 -1.49
C LEU A 75 -8.52 24.91 0.00
N ASP A 76 -9.46 25.24 0.87
CA ASP A 76 -9.32 25.05 2.32
C ASP A 76 -9.07 23.58 2.68
N LYS A 77 -9.82 22.66 2.05
CA LYS A 77 -9.65 21.21 2.25
C LYS A 77 -8.33 20.69 1.69
N GLU A 78 -7.87 21.20 0.55
CA GLU A 78 -6.56 20.84 0.01
C GLU A 78 -5.42 21.31 0.92
N ILE A 79 -5.53 22.51 1.51
CA ILE A 79 -4.58 23.02 2.51
C ILE A 79 -4.56 22.11 3.73
N GLU A 80 -5.73 21.69 4.24
CA GLU A 80 -5.81 20.76 5.36
C GLU A 80 -5.18 19.40 5.03
N ALA A 81 -5.48 18.84 3.86
CA ALA A 81 -4.88 17.59 3.42
C ALA A 81 -3.36 17.71 3.25
N ALA A 82 -2.86 18.85 2.76
CA ALA A 82 -1.43 19.12 2.65
C ALA A 82 -0.74 19.20 4.02
N LYS A 83 -1.38 19.81 5.03
CA LYS A 83 -0.87 19.84 6.41
C LYS A 83 -0.70 18.43 6.97
N LEU A 84 -1.67 17.54 6.76
CA LEU A 84 -1.58 16.13 7.17
C LEU A 84 -0.42 15.39 6.48
N ARG A 85 -0.22 15.63 5.17
CA ARG A 85 0.93 15.05 4.44
C ARG A 85 2.27 15.50 5.03
N VAL A 86 2.39 16.78 5.36
CA VAL A 86 3.61 17.32 6.00
C VAL A 86 3.83 16.72 7.38
N GLU A 87 2.78 16.54 8.17
CA GLU A 87 2.90 15.89 9.48
C GLU A 87 3.35 14.43 9.37
N MET A 88 2.79 13.67 8.43
CA MET A 88 3.27 12.31 8.14
C MET A 88 4.72 12.28 7.66
N MET A 89 5.14 13.27 6.84
CA MET A 89 6.55 13.42 6.43
C MET A 89 7.48 13.67 7.61
N LYS A 90 7.08 14.51 8.57
CA LYS A 90 7.86 14.78 9.79
C LYS A 90 8.02 13.51 10.62
N LYS A 91 6.92 12.80 10.89
CA LYS A 91 6.95 11.51 11.63
C LYS A 91 7.83 10.47 10.94
N ALA A 92 7.77 10.42 9.62
CA ALA A 92 8.66 9.57 8.83
C ALA A 92 10.14 9.93 9.05
N GLN A 93 10.50 11.22 8.95
CA GLN A 93 11.86 11.69 9.17
C GLN A 93 12.37 11.40 10.60
N GLU A 94 11.53 11.59 11.62
CA GLU A 94 11.85 11.29 13.02
C GLU A 94 12.23 9.81 13.23
N LYS A 95 11.61 8.90 12.47
CA LYS A 95 11.91 7.46 12.50
C LYS A 95 13.04 7.05 11.55
N GLY A 96 13.71 8.01 10.89
CA GLY A 96 14.76 7.74 9.90
C GLY A 96 14.24 7.14 8.59
N LEU A 97 12.94 7.30 8.32
CA LEU A 97 12.27 6.80 7.13
C LEU A 97 12.29 7.88 6.05
N PHE A 98 13.28 7.84 5.15
CA PHE A 98 13.34 8.75 4.01
C PHE A 98 12.35 8.32 2.91
N PHE A 99 11.07 8.63 3.10
CA PHE A 99 10.06 8.41 2.08
C PHE A 99 10.14 9.49 0.99
N ARG A 100 10.70 9.13 -0.16
CA ARG A 100 10.49 9.88 -1.43
C ARG A 100 8.97 9.91 -1.72
N PRO A 101 8.44 11.03 -2.27
CA PRO A 101 7.20 11.63 -1.77
C PRO A 101 6.09 10.59 -1.66
N LEU A 102 5.40 10.61 -0.52
CA LEU A 102 4.36 9.70 -0.01
C LEU A 102 3.14 9.47 -0.94
N HIS A 103 3.24 9.82 -2.22
CA HIS A 103 2.19 9.74 -3.23
C HIS A 103 1.94 8.32 -3.77
N GLY A 104 2.78 7.34 -3.44
CA GLY A 104 2.72 6.04 -4.12
C GLY A 104 2.19 4.87 -3.29
N ASN A 105 2.65 4.69 -2.05
CA ASN A 105 2.66 3.33 -1.48
C ASN A 105 2.58 3.24 0.06
N ILE A 106 2.14 4.27 0.81
CA ILE A 106 1.94 4.15 2.27
C ILE A 106 1.17 2.88 2.63
N ARG A 107 0.04 2.65 1.95
CA ARG A 107 -0.79 1.44 2.13
C ARG A 107 -0.01 0.14 1.92
N LYS A 108 0.90 0.14 0.95
CA LYS A 108 1.74 -1.02 0.66
C LYS A 108 2.81 -1.25 1.73
N TYR A 109 3.35 -0.19 2.32
CA TYR A 109 4.32 -0.30 3.41
C TYR A 109 3.64 -0.66 4.75
N CYS A 110 2.44 -0.14 4.99
CA CYS A 110 1.70 -0.32 6.24
C CYS A 110 0.76 -1.53 6.25
N GLY A 111 0.47 -2.13 5.10
CA GLY A 111 -0.34 -3.36 5.00
C GLY A 111 -1.84 -3.14 5.20
N TRP A 112 -2.39 -1.98 4.79
CA TRP A 112 -3.84 -1.68 4.85
C TRP A 112 -4.45 -1.40 3.46
#